data_AF-A0A1E5H0W4-F1
#
_entry.id   AF-A0A1E5H0W4-F1
#
_cell.length_a   1.000
_cell.length_b   1.000
_cell.length_c   1.000
_cell.angle_alpha   90.00
_cell.angle_beta   90.00
_cell.angle_gamma   90.00
#
_symmetry.space_group_name_H-M   'P 1'
#
loop_
_entity.id
_entity.type
_entity.pdbx_description
1 polymer ?
#
loop_
_entity_poly.entity_id
_entity_poly.type
_entity_poly.pdbx_seq_one_letter_code
_entity_poly.pdbx_strand_id
1 'polypeptide(L)' 'MKQDYVPLIKSAQNGDNEAMLLLYLKFERKIFYLSEPHRGLISEDCYQELSIEFMHLVKKFNLDSHLQK' A
#
# COMPACT_ATOMS: atom_id res chain seq x y z
N MET A 1 2.17 -6.75 -19.31
CA MET A 1 0.77 -6.35 -19.05
C MET A 1 0.78 -5.20 -18.07
N LYS A 2 0.03 -4.12 -18.34
CA LYS A 2 -0.13 -3.00 -17.39
C LYS A 2 -0.95 -3.55 -16.21
N GLN A 3 -0.37 -3.61 -15.01
CA GLN A 3 -1.11 -4.06 -13.83
C GLN A 3 -2.12 -2.98 -13.44
N ASP A 4 -3.40 -3.33 -13.49
CA ASP A 4 -4.49 -2.47 -13.02
C ASP A 4 -4.83 -2.84 -11.58
N TYR A 5 -4.57 -1.91 -10.66
CA TYR A 5 -4.88 -2.08 -9.24
C TYR A 5 -6.24 -1.51 -8.86
N VAL A 6 -6.94 -0.85 -9.77
CA VAL A 6 -8.22 -0.17 -9.50
C VAL A 6 -9.26 -1.13 -8.89
N PRO A 7 -9.48 -2.35 -9.43
CA PRO A 7 -10.43 -3.28 -8.82
C PRO A 7 -10.02 -3.67 -7.40
N LEU A 8 -8.72 -3.90 -7.18
CA LEU A 8 -8.18 -4.34 -5.89
C LEU A 8 -8.27 -3.25 -4.82
N ILE A 9 -7.99 -2.00 -5.19
CA ILE A 9 -8.15 -0.83 -4.30
C ILE A 9 -9.63 -0.66 -3.93
N LYS A 10 -10.57 -0.78 -4.88
CA LYS A 10 -12.01 -0.71 -4.58
C LYS A 10 -12.45 -1.80 -3.62
N SER A 11 -12.03 -3.05 -3.84
CA SER A 11 -12.35 -4.15 -2.93
C SER A 11 -11.80 -3.89 -1.52
N ALA A 12 -10.52 -3.48 -1.42
CA ALA A 12 -9.89 -3.18 -0.14
C ALA A 12 -10.58 -2.02 0.61
N GLN A 13 -11.04 -0.99 -0.10
CA GLN A 13 -11.80 0.12 0.47
C GLN A 13 -13.17 -0.30 1.01
N ASN A 14 -13.79 -1.32 0.41
CA ASN A 14 -15.06 -1.89 0.86
C ASN A 14 -14.93 -2.90 2.01
N GLY A 15 -13.73 -3.07 2.58
CA GLY A 15 -13.49 -3.95 3.72
C GLY A 15 -13.03 -5.37 3.36
N ASP A 16 -12.69 -5.63 2.09
CA ASP A 16 -12.06 -6.89 1.70
C ASP A 16 -10.60 -6.94 2.21
N ASN A 17 -10.39 -7.66 3.30
CA ASN A 17 -9.09 -7.82 3.92
C ASN A 17 -8.10 -8.59 3.05
N GLU A 18 -8.57 -9.52 2.21
CA GLU A 18 -7.72 -10.27 1.28
C GLU A 18 -7.22 -9.34 0.18
N ALA A 19 -8.08 -8.48 -0.35
CA ALA A 19 -7.67 -7.45 -1.32
C ALA A 19 -6.64 -6.47 -0.71
N MET A 20 -6.81 -6.06 0.55
CA MET A 20 -5.82 -5.24 1.26
C MET A 20 -4.49 -5.97 1.43
N LEU A 21 -4.52 -7.25 1.82
CA LEU A 21 -3.32 -8.08 1.96
C LEU A 21 -2.58 -8.22 0.63
N LEU A 22 -3.30 -8.48 -0.47
CA LEU A 22 -2.70 -8.56 -1.80
C LEU A 22 -2.05 -7.25 -2.24
N LEU A 23 -2.67 -6.10 -1.96
CA LEU A 23 -2.06 -4.78 -2.17
C LEU A 23 -0.81 -4.62 -1.30
N TYR A 24 -0.90 -4.95 -0.02
CA TYR A 24 0.21 -4.84 0.91
C TYR A 24 1.41 -5.66 0.45
N LEU A 25 1.24 -6.97 0.21
CA LEU A 25 2.30 -7.87 -0.26
C LEU A 25 2.93 -7.39 -1.58
N LYS A 26 2.14 -6.76 -2.45
CA LYS A 26 2.63 -6.22 -3.70
C LYS A 26 3.59 -5.04 -3.51
N PHE A 27 3.36 -4.21 -2.48
CA PHE A 27 4.14 -3.02 -2.18
C PHE A 27 5.09 -3.18 -0.97
N GLU A 28 5.03 -4.30 -0.26
CA GLU A 28 5.81 -4.60 0.94
C GLU A 28 7.31 -4.37 0.71
N ARG A 29 7.86 -4.86 -0.40
CA ARG A 29 9.27 -4.63 -0.73
C ARG A 29 9.62 -3.14 -0.80
N LYS A 30 8.72 -2.29 -1.30
CA LYS A 30 8.94 -0.85 -1.36
C LYS A 30 8.82 -0.23 0.04
N ILE A 31 7.86 -0.65 0.85
CA ILE A 31 7.71 -0.24 2.25
C ILE A 31 8.99 -0.58 3.03
N PHE A 32 9.49 -1.81 2.87
CA PHE A 32 10.73 -2.28 3.47
C PHE A 32 11.93 -1.41 3.07
N TYR A 33 12.11 -1.11 1.78
CA TYR A 33 13.20 -0.21 1.35
C TYR A 33 13.08 1.22 1.89
N LEU A 34 11.86 1.71 2.11
CA LEU A 34 11.63 3.02 2.70
C LEU A 34 11.89 3.04 4.21
N SER A 35 11.76 1.89 4.88
CA SER A 35 12.08 1.72 6.31
C SER A 35 13.58 1.57 6.62
N GLU A 36 14.43 1.68 5.60
CA GLU A 36 15.88 1.55 5.68
C GLU A 36 16.56 2.92 5.46
N PRO A 37 16.53 3.83 6.45
CA PRO A 37 17.04 5.20 6.30
C PRO A 37 18.56 5.24 5.99
N HIS A 38 19.28 4.20 6.39
CA HIS A 38 20.71 4.01 6.10
C HIS A 38 20.93 2.58 5.60
N ARG A 39 21.44 2.45 4.37
CA ARG A 39 21.72 1.17 3.71
C ARG A 39 22.38 0.17 4.67
N GLY A 40 21.62 -0.81 5.13
CA GLY A 40 22.01 -1.93 5.98
C GLY A 40 21.18 -2.08 7.26
N LEU A 41 20.44 -1.05 7.71
CA LEU A 41 19.69 -1.09 8.97
C LEU A 41 18.22 -0.71 8.75
N ILE A 42 17.36 -1.73 8.87
CA ILE A 42 15.91 -1.56 8.89
C ILE A 42 15.51 -1.06 10.28
N SER A 43 14.72 0.01 10.33
CA SER A 43 14.00 0.39 11.53
C SER A 43 12.67 -0.36 11.55
N GLU A 44 12.50 -1.28 12.50
CA GLU A 44 11.25 -2.04 12.66
C GLU A 44 10.06 -1.10 12.92
N ASP A 45 10.24 -0.09 13.78
CA ASP A 45 9.23 0.92 14.05
C ASP A 45 8.83 1.66 12.77
N CYS A 46 9.80 2.09 11.97
CA CYS A 46 9.53 2.77 10.70
C CYS A 46 8.80 1.84 9.70
N TYR A 47 9.17 0.57 9.64
CA TYR A 47 8.49 -0.42 8.81
C TYR A 47 7.02 -0.59 9.23
N GLN A 48 6.76 -0.71 10.54
CA GLN A 48 5.40 -0.83 11.07
C GLN A 48 4.57 0.44 10.80
N GLU A 49 5.14 1.62 11.02
CA GLU A 49 4.49 2.91 10.74
C GLU A 49 4.11 3.05 9.26
N LEU A 50 5.06 2.79 8.35
CA LEU A 50 4.82 2.85 6.90
C LEU A 50 3.78 1.82 6.44
N SER A 51 3.74 0.65 7.08
CA SER A 51 2.74 -0.38 6.80
C SER A 51 1.34 0.08 7.19
N ILE A 52 1.20 0.71 8.37
CA ILE A 52 -0.06 1.29 8.85
C ILE A 52 -0.48 2.46 7.95
N GLU A 53 0.45 3.34 7.60
CA GLU A 53 0.20 4.49 6.73
C GLU A 53 -0.26 4.04 5.34
N PHE A 54 0.39 3.02 4.76
CA PHE A 54 -0.02 2.44 3.48
C PHE A 54 -1.49 2.00 3.49
N MET A 55 -1.89 1.24 4.51
CA MET A 55 -3.29 0.79 4.64
C MET A 55 -4.26 1.96 4.78
N HIS A 56 -3.89 2.99 5.54
CA HIS A 56 -4.70 4.21 5.66
C HIS A 56 -4.81 4.97 4.33
N LEU A 57 -3.71 5.07 3.58
CA LEU A 57 -3.68 5.70 2.27
C LEU A 57 -4.57 4.95 1.29
N VAL A 58 -4.48 3.61 1.22
CA VAL A 58 -5.39 2.81 0.38
C VAL A 58 -6.85 3.08 0.71
N LYS A 59 -7.21 3.12 2.00
CA LYS A 59 -8.59 3.40 2.44
C LYS A 59 -9.07 4.80 2.08
N LYS A 60 -8.19 5.80 2.13
CA LYS A 60 -8.53 7.22 1.88
C LYS A 60 -8.27 7.69 0.45
N PHE A 61 -7.67 6.84 -0.38
CA PHE A 61 -7.29 7.21 -1.74
C PHE A 61 -8.53 7.51 -2.58
N ASN A 62 -8.62 8.73 -3.10
CA ASN A 62 -9.72 9.15 -3.96
C ASN A 62 -9.53 8.57 -5.36
N LEU A 63 -10.05 7.37 -5.60
CA LEU A 63 -9.98 6.71 -6.90
C LEU A 63 -10.64 7.53 -8.01
N ASP A 64 -11.79 8.15 -7.73
CA ASP A 64 -12.61 8.81 -8.74
C ASP A 64 -11.92 10.03 -9.34
N SER A 65 -11.14 10.78 -8.55
CA SER A 65 -10.34 11.91 -9.06
C SER A 65 -9.23 11.51 -10.02
N HIS A 66 -8.82 10.23 -10.01
CA HIS A 66 -7.74 9.70 -10.82
C HIS A 66 -8.20 8.85 -12.01
N LEU A 67 -9.48 8.45 -12.03
CA LEU A 67 -10.09 7.70 -13.14
C LEU A 67 -10.74 8.59 -14.21
N GLN A 68 -10.97 9.87 -13.94
CA GLN A 68 -11.55 10.84 -14.87
C GLN A 68 -10.52 11.61 -15.73
N LYS A 69 -9.35 11.01 -16.01
CA LYS A 69 -8.32 11.59 -16.88
C LYS A 69 -8.07 10.75 -18.13
#